data_AF-A0A6J1X510-F1
#
_entry.id   AF-A0A6J1X510-F1
#
_cell.length_a   1.000
_cell.length_b   1.000
_cell.length_c   1.000
_cell.angle_alpha   90.00
_cell.angle_beta   90.00
_cell.angle_gamma   90.00
#
_symmetry.space_group_name_H-M   'P 1'
#
loop_
_entity.id
_entity.type
_entity.pdbx_description
1 polymer ?
#
loop_
_entity_poly.entity_id
_entity_poly.type
_entity_poly.pdbx_seq_one_letter_code
_entity_poly.pdbx_strand_id
1 'polypeptide(L)'
;MFFTNQCSYCSFDEVRLRQGIVRTNNLFAGLTHLPDYSVSVAGGHDPWSPMGPNVTHATALASVYVVPGVSHCRAITATGNSDTEDLERVKQAVLSDLHLYITGIPLTKAANVAVPPLVLIVAVTFAMI
;
A
#
# COMPACT_ATOMS: atom_id res chain seq x y z
N MET A 1 -10.13 29.31 -10.77
CA MET A 1 -9.07 29.97 -9.97
C MET A 1 -9.74 30.85 -8.92
N PHE A 2 -10.32 30.25 -7.87
CA PHE A 2 -11.22 30.92 -6.91
C PHE A 2 -10.59 31.21 -5.53
N PHE A 3 -9.33 30.80 -5.32
CA PHE A 3 -8.67 30.87 -4.00
C PHE A 3 -7.94 32.19 -3.71
N THR A 4 -7.82 33.11 -4.68
CA THR A 4 -7.07 34.36 -4.49
C THR A 4 -7.83 35.43 -3.68
N ASN A 5 -9.13 35.24 -3.40
CA ASN A 5 -9.98 36.25 -2.76
C ASN A 5 -10.65 35.82 -1.43
N GLN A 6 -10.28 34.67 -0.85
CA GLN A 6 -10.92 34.16 0.37
C GLN A 6 -10.21 34.53 1.69
N CYS A 7 -9.07 35.23 1.64
CA CYS A 7 -8.37 35.66 2.85
C CYS A 7 -8.05 37.15 2.78
N SER A 8 -8.89 37.97 3.43
CA SER A 8 -8.68 39.42 3.55
C SER A 8 -7.40 39.82 4.33
N TYR A 9 -6.66 38.86 4.88
CA TYR A 9 -5.44 39.07 5.68
C TYR A 9 -4.30 38.04 5.45
N CYS A 10 -4.40 37.16 4.46
CA CYS A 10 -3.29 36.26 4.14
C CYS A 10 -2.59 36.79 2.88
N SER A 11 -1.35 37.26 3.02
CA SER A 11 -0.47 37.50 1.89
C SER A 11 -0.10 36.14 1.26
N PHE A 12 -0.97 35.63 0.39
CA PHE A 12 -0.68 34.45 -0.38
C PHE A 12 0.38 34.83 -1.42
N ASP A 13 1.63 34.49 -1.12
CA ASP A 13 2.75 34.71 -2.02
C ASP A 13 2.80 33.61 -3.09
N GLU A 14 2.20 33.91 -4.23
CA GLU A 14 2.18 33.03 -5.40
C GLU A 14 3.58 32.64 -5.86
N VAL A 15 4.58 33.54 -5.75
CA VAL A 15 5.95 33.25 -6.15
C VAL A 15 6.53 32.19 -5.21
N ARG A 16 6.36 32.37 -3.90
CA ARG A 16 6.81 31.39 -2.90
C ARG A 16 6.12 30.05 -3.06
N LEU A 17 4.81 30.03 -3.37
CA LEU A 17 4.08 28.80 -3.65
C LEU A 17 4.69 28.06 -4.85
N ARG A 18 4.86 28.75 -5.98
CA ARG A 18 5.38 28.15 -7.21
C ARG A 18 6.79 27.61 -7.00
N GLN A 19 7.65 28.34 -6.28
CA GLN A 19 8.97 27.87 -5.89
C GLN A 19 8.91 26.62 -5.00
N GLY A 20 7.95 26.58 -4.06
CA GLY A 20 7.69 25.41 -3.24
C GLY A 20 7.32 24.18 -4.07
N ILE A 21 6.39 24.31 -5.02
CA ILE A 21 5.98 23.23 -5.92
C ILE A 21 7.18 22.71 -6.72
N VAL A 22 7.96 23.60 -7.34
CA VAL A 22 9.15 23.22 -8.12
C VAL A 22 10.17 22.50 -7.25
N ARG A 23 10.46 23.01 -6.05
CA ARG A 23 11.43 22.39 -5.14
C ARG A 23 10.97 21.00 -4.70
N THR A 24 9.70 20.83 -4.35
CA THR A 24 9.13 19.54 -3.94
C THR A 24 9.19 18.54 -5.09
N ASN A 25 8.78 18.94 -6.30
CA ASN A 25 8.83 18.06 -7.48
C ASN A 25 10.26 17.66 -7.84
N ASN A 26 11.24 18.57 -7.70
CA ASN A 26 12.64 18.25 -7.94
C ASN A 26 13.21 17.31 -6.88
N LEU A 27 12.79 17.44 -5.62
CA LEU A 27 13.29 16.60 -4.53
C LEU A 27 12.73 15.17 -4.58
N PHE A 28 11.45 15.03 -4.92
CA PHE A 28 10.75 13.74 -4.89
C PHE A 28 10.45 13.17 -6.29
N ALA A 29 10.96 13.78 -7.36
CA ALA A 29 10.68 13.44 -8.75
C ALA A 29 9.18 13.42 -9.12
N GLY A 30 8.32 14.09 -8.33
CA GLY A 30 6.87 14.08 -8.52
C GLY A 30 6.30 12.66 -8.55
N LEU A 31 5.42 12.38 -9.52
CA LEU A 31 4.89 11.02 -9.75
C LEU A 31 5.69 10.23 -10.80
N THR A 32 6.81 10.75 -11.29
CA THR A 32 7.58 10.08 -12.35
C THR A 32 8.46 8.95 -11.84
N HIS A 33 8.79 8.96 -10.54
CA HIS A 33 9.60 7.95 -9.90
C HIS A 33 9.13 7.77 -8.46
N LEU A 34 8.88 6.52 -8.06
CA LEU A 34 8.63 6.17 -6.67
C LEU A 34 9.94 5.71 -6.02
N PRO A 35 10.22 6.11 -4.77
CA PRO A 35 11.33 5.55 -4.01
C PRO A 35 11.20 4.03 -3.89
N ASP A 36 12.31 3.31 -4.05
CA ASP A 36 12.37 1.87 -3.78
C ASP A 36 12.07 1.58 -2.30
N TYR A 37 11.58 0.37 -2.05
CA TYR A 37 11.17 -0.14 -0.74
C TYR A 37 10.07 0.70 -0.09
N SER A 38 9.17 1.23 -0.91
CA SER A 38 8.01 2.01 -0.46
C SER A 38 6.71 1.27 -0.74
N VAL A 39 5.72 1.47 0.14
CA VAL A 39 4.37 0.96 -0.07
C VAL A 39 3.40 2.13 0.03
N SER A 40 2.69 2.40 -1.06
CA SER A 40 1.67 3.45 -1.12
C SER A 40 0.28 2.83 -1.04
N VAL A 41 -0.56 3.30 -0.11
CA VAL A 41 -1.94 2.84 0.02
C VAL A 41 -2.88 4.04 0.05
N ALA A 42 -3.84 4.08 -0.87
CA ALA A 42 -4.87 5.12 -0.92
C ALA A 42 -6.27 4.50 -0.88
N GLY A 43 -7.22 5.20 -0.26
CA GLY A 43 -8.63 4.85 -0.32
C GLY A 43 -9.26 5.31 -1.63
N GLY A 44 -10.18 4.54 -2.21
CA GLY A 44 -10.89 4.92 -3.43
C GLY A 44 -11.90 6.06 -3.23
N HIS A 45 -12.38 6.25 -1.99
CA HIS A 45 -13.23 7.39 -1.60
C HIS A 45 -12.44 8.50 -0.91
N ASP A 46 -11.12 8.35 -0.82
CA ASP A 46 -10.26 9.41 -0.31
C ASP A 46 -10.13 10.52 -1.37
N PRO A 47 -10.56 11.76 -1.09
CA PRO A 47 -10.45 12.86 -2.05
C PRO A 47 -9.00 13.19 -2.41
N TRP A 48 -8.02 12.76 -1.61
CA TRP A 48 -6.60 12.94 -1.88
C TRP A 48 -6.00 11.85 -2.80
N SER A 49 -6.70 10.73 -2.98
CA SER A 49 -6.25 9.59 -3.78
C SER A 49 -5.80 9.97 -5.20
N PRO A 50 -6.51 10.84 -5.95
CA PRO A 50 -6.07 11.24 -7.29
C PRO A 50 -4.78 12.05 -7.34
N MET A 51 -4.33 12.63 -6.21
CA MET A 51 -3.09 13.41 -6.14
C MET A 51 -1.86 12.55 -5.82
N GLY A 52 -2.06 11.29 -5.41
CA GLY A 52 -0.99 10.36 -5.06
C GLY A 52 -0.66 9.35 -6.16
N PRO A 53 0.26 8.42 -5.88
CA PRO A 53 0.53 7.28 -6.75
C PRO A 53 -0.71 6.42 -6.93
N ASN A 54 -0.91 5.93 -8.15
CA ASN A 54 -1.92 4.93 -8.49
C ASN A 54 -1.26 3.64 -9.03
N VAL A 55 -2.06 2.65 -9.38
CA VAL A 55 -1.57 1.32 -9.84
C VAL A 55 -0.60 1.36 -11.02
N THR A 56 -0.64 2.38 -11.89
CA THR A 56 0.30 2.49 -13.02
C THR A 56 1.69 2.95 -12.62
N HIS A 57 1.86 3.44 -11.39
CA HIS A 57 3.15 3.90 -10.86
C HIS A 57 3.91 2.81 -10.11
N ALA A 58 3.30 1.66 -9.86
CA ALA A 58 3.92 0.58 -9.09
C ALA A 58 5.16 0.01 -9.80
N THR A 59 6.17 -0.36 -9.00
CA THR A 59 7.39 -1.05 -9.46
C THR A 59 7.59 -2.34 -8.66
N ALA A 60 8.59 -3.14 -9.03
CA ALA A 60 8.92 -4.37 -8.29
C ALA A 60 9.34 -4.11 -6.82
N LEU A 61 9.83 -2.91 -6.52
CA LEU A 61 10.26 -2.50 -5.17
C LEU A 61 9.37 -1.41 -4.57
N ALA A 62 8.33 -0.96 -5.28
CA ALA A 62 7.43 0.09 -4.82
C ALA A 62 5.98 -0.27 -5.14
N SER A 63 5.30 -0.93 -4.19
CA SER A 63 3.91 -1.35 -4.34
C SER A 63 2.93 -0.17 -4.20
N VAL A 64 1.87 -0.16 -5.00
CA VAL A 64 0.78 0.83 -4.90
C VAL A 64 -0.57 0.14 -4.86
N TYR A 65 -1.36 0.45 -3.83
CA TYR A 65 -2.71 -0.08 -3.62
C TYR A 65 -3.74 1.04 -3.58
N VAL A 66 -4.80 0.93 -4.39
CA VAL A 66 -5.98 1.81 -4.31
C VAL A 66 -7.18 0.96 -3.92
N VAL A 67 -7.69 1.15 -2.71
CA VAL A 67 -8.70 0.26 -2.10
C VAL A 67 -10.11 0.83 -2.33
N PRO A 68 -10.98 0.18 -3.13
CA PRO A 68 -12.31 0.69 -3.44
C PRO A 68 -13.16 0.93 -2.18
N GLY A 69 -13.96 2.00 -2.16
CA GLY A 69 -14.91 2.27 -1.07
C GLY A 69 -14.29 2.72 0.26
N VAL A 70 -12.97 2.74 0.37
CA VAL A 70 -12.25 3.08 1.60
C VAL A 70 -11.93 4.57 1.67
N SER A 71 -12.07 5.16 2.84
CA SER A 71 -11.76 6.57 3.12
C SER A 71 -10.28 6.80 3.46
N HIS A 72 -9.92 8.05 3.75
CA HIS A 72 -8.54 8.49 3.97
C HIS A 72 -7.81 7.66 5.04
N CYS A 73 -6.63 7.15 4.69
CA CYS A 73 -5.68 6.47 5.57
C CYS A 73 -6.24 5.30 6.42
N ARG A 74 -7.35 4.66 6.04
CA ARG A 74 -7.91 3.54 6.83
C ARG A 74 -6.97 2.33 6.94
N ALA A 75 -6.04 2.17 6.00
CA ALA A 75 -5.07 1.07 5.98
C ALA A 75 -4.07 1.11 7.15
N ILE A 76 -3.87 2.25 7.83
CA ILE A 76 -2.97 2.35 8.99
C ILE A 76 -3.53 1.69 10.25
N THR A 77 -4.83 1.39 10.27
CA THR A 77 -5.48 0.74 11.41
C THR A 77 -5.07 -0.73 11.50
N ALA A 78 -5.15 -1.32 12.70
CA ALA A 78 -4.76 -2.72 12.92
C ALA A 78 -5.49 -3.70 11.99
N THR A 79 -4.81 -4.80 11.64
CA THR A 79 -5.41 -5.96 10.96
C THR A 79 -6.45 -6.65 11.85
N GLY A 80 -7.40 -7.37 11.25
CA GLY A 80 -8.46 -8.08 11.97
C GLY A 80 -9.62 -7.21 12.45
N ASN A 81 -9.56 -5.90 12.19
CA ASN A 81 -10.63 -4.94 12.44
C ASN A 81 -10.84 -4.03 11.21
N SER A 82 -10.75 -4.62 10.01
CA SER A 82 -10.93 -3.89 8.76
C SER A 82 -12.39 -3.81 8.37
N ASP A 83 -12.82 -2.65 7.88
CA ASP A 83 -14.20 -2.41 7.46
C ASP A 83 -14.60 -3.26 6.23
N THR A 84 -13.63 -3.68 5.42
CA THR A 84 -13.83 -4.48 4.21
C THR A 84 -12.77 -5.57 4.08
N GLU A 85 -13.13 -6.66 3.40
CA GLU A 85 -12.20 -7.75 3.08
C GLU A 85 -11.06 -7.27 2.16
N ASP A 86 -11.34 -6.34 1.25
CA ASP A 86 -10.33 -5.71 0.39
C ASP A 86 -9.29 -4.96 1.19
N LEU A 87 -9.72 -4.18 2.19
CA LEU A 87 -8.82 -3.47 3.08
C LEU A 87 -7.98 -4.44 3.91
N GLU A 88 -8.57 -5.51 4.42
CA GLU A 88 -7.82 -6.54 5.15
C GLU A 88 -6.77 -7.20 4.24
N ARG A 89 -7.14 -7.59 3.01
CA ARG A 89 -6.21 -8.17 2.04
C ARG A 89 -5.04 -7.24 1.74
N VAL A 90 -5.30 -5.95 1.55
CA VAL A 90 -4.26 -4.95 1.30
C VAL A 90 -3.36 -4.78 2.53
N LYS A 91 -3.90 -4.73 3.75
CA LYS A 91 -3.06 -4.70 4.97
C LYS A 91 -2.13 -5.90 5.07
N GLN A 92 -2.63 -7.10 4.78
CA GLN A 92 -1.81 -8.31 4.77
C GLN A 92 -0.73 -8.27 3.67
N ALA A 93 -1.04 -7.71 2.50
CA ALA A 93 -0.06 -7.51 1.44
C ALA A 93 1.03 -6.50 1.84
N VAL A 94 0.65 -5.38 2.48
CA VAL A 94 1.60 -4.40 3.03
C VAL A 94 2.54 -5.06 4.04
N LEU A 95 2.02 -5.90 4.94
CA LEU A 95 2.86 -6.65 5.88
C LEU A 95 3.82 -7.62 5.17
N SER A 96 3.37 -8.24 4.08
CA SER A 96 4.20 -9.09 3.23
C SER A 96 5.35 -8.33 2.58
N ASP A 97 5.05 -7.16 2.02
CA ASP A 97 6.05 -6.27 1.39
C ASP A 97 7.06 -5.78 2.41
N LEU A 98 6.60 -5.30 3.58
CA LEU A 98 7.48 -4.85 4.65
C LEU A 98 8.39 -5.97 5.16
N HIS A 99 7.87 -7.19 5.31
CA HIS A 99 8.71 -8.32 5.67
C HIS A 99 9.80 -8.56 4.63
N LEU A 100 9.44 -8.61 3.34
CA LEU A 100 10.41 -8.77 2.25
C LEU A 100 11.46 -7.65 2.28
N TYR A 101 11.07 -6.40 2.53
CA TYR A 101 12.00 -5.27 2.55
C TYR A 101 12.97 -5.34 3.74
N ILE A 102 12.52 -5.86 4.87
CA ILE A 102 13.34 -5.99 6.09
C ILE A 102 14.25 -7.21 6.02
N THR A 103 13.74 -8.36 5.54
CA THR A 103 14.45 -9.65 5.61
C THR A 103 15.12 -10.05 4.31
N GLY A 104 14.73 -9.47 3.18
CA GLY A 104 15.10 -9.93 1.84
C GLY A 104 14.43 -11.25 1.44
N ILE A 105 13.53 -11.79 2.25
CA ILE A 105 12.88 -13.09 2.03
C ILE A 105 11.38 -12.87 1.86
N PRO A 106 10.74 -13.42 0.81
CA PRO A 106 9.30 -13.30 0.67
C PRO A 106 8.59 -14.08 1.77
N LEU A 107 7.52 -13.50 2.33
CA LEU A 107 6.59 -14.23 3.19
C LEU A 107 5.90 -15.30 2.34
N THR A 108 6.44 -16.51 2.33
CA THR A 108 5.71 -17.67 1.83
C THR A 108 4.53 -17.85 2.78
N LYS A 109 3.30 -17.61 2.30
CA LYS A 109 2.12 -18.18 2.95
C LYS A 109 2.41 -19.67 3.07
N ALA A 110 2.73 -20.14 4.27
CA ALA A 110 2.87 -21.54 4.55
C ALA A 110 1.64 -22.18 3.95
N ALA A 111 1.88 -22.98 2.92
CA ALA A 111 0.84 -23.57 2.13
C ALA A 111 -0.15 -24.21 3.09
N ASN A 112 -1.45 -24.03 2.82
CA ASN A 112 -2.36 -25.13 3.01
C ASN A 112 -1.82 -26.30 2.16
N VAL A 113 -0.73 -26.94 2.59
CA VAL A 113 -0.48 -28.33 2.29
C VAL A 113 -1.57 -29.01 3.08
N ALA A 114 -2.77 -29.03 2.50
CA ALA A 114 -3.66 -30.14 2.67
C ALA A 114 -2.82 -31.34 2.26
N VAL A 115 -2.15 -31.95 3.23
CA VAL A 115 -1.53 -33.25 3.06
C VAL A 115 -2.67 -34.11 2.51
N PRO A 116 -2.59 -34.60 1.26
CA PRO A 116 -3.62 -35.48 0.77
C PRO A 116 -3.67 -36.66 1.75
N PRO A 117 -4.86 -37.07 2.24
CA PRO A 117 -5.02 -38.07 3.30
C PRO A 117 -4.43 -39.45 2.94
N LEU A 118 -3.91 -39.63 1.73
CA LEU A 118 -3.23 -40.83 1.27
C LEU A 118 -1.84 -41.06 1.92
N VAL A 119 -1.13 -40.01 2.36
CA VAL A 119 0.22 -40.22 2.95
C VAL A 119 0.14 -40.77 4.39
N LEU A 120 -0.97 -40.55 5.09
CA LEU A 120 -1.15 -41.07 6.46
C LEU A 120 -1.49 -42.57 6.50
N ILE A 121 -1.97 -43.16 5.40
CA ILE A 121 -2.37 -44.58 5.36
C ILE A 121 -1.15 -45.52 5.19
N VAL A 122 -0.09 -45.06 4.52
CA VAL A 122 1.13 -45.88 4.33
C VAL A 122 1.92 -46.03 5.64
N ALA A 123 1.88 -45.04 6.53
CA ALA A 123 2.56 -45.10 7.82
C ALA A 123 1.88 -46.08 8.81
N VAL A 124 0.56 -46.26 8.73
CA VAL A 124 -0.17 -47.17 9.65
C VAL A 124 -0.10 -48.63 9.19
N THR A 125 0.06 -48.88 7.89
CA THR A 125 0.12 -50.25 7.35
C THR A 125 1.49 -50.91 7.50
N PHE A 126 2.58 -50.14 7.56
CA PHE A 126 3.92 -50.66 7.87
C PHE A 126 4.19 -50.89 9.37
N ALA A 127 3.31 -50.42 10.27
CA ALA A 127 3.41 -50.68 11.69
C ALA A 127 2.63 -51.93 12.16
N MET A 128 1.94 -52.62 11.24
CA MET A 128 1.17 -53.84 11.51
C MET A 128 1.58 -55.05 10.64
N ILE A 129 2.84 -55.08 10.18
CA ILE A 129 3.51 -56.27 9.63
C ILE A 129 4.83 -56.42 10.38
#